data_AF-A0A1C3NJX9-F1
#
_entry.id   AF-A0A1C3NJX9-F1
#
_cell.length_a   1.000
_cell.length_b   1.000
_cell.length_c   1.000
_cell.angle_alpha   90.00
_cell.angle_beta   90.00
_cell.angle_gamma   90.00
#
_symmetry.space_group_name_H-M   'P 1'
#
loop_
_entity.id
_entity.type
_entity.pdbx_description
1 polymer ?
#
loop_
_entity_poly.entity_id
_entity_poly.type
_entity_poly.pdbx_seq_one_letter_code
_entity_poly.pdbx_strand_id
1 'polypeptide(L)'
;MAVSTALMAATPSLDDARISRDVKELASDAYEGRGPATAGEEKTIAYLSKQFAAAGLQPGGDLTNGKRAWTQAVPLRRADIVGTPTIAVQNAGKPHALTQGKEIAIRAALDGSSKVDIANAPLVFVGYGVKAP
;
A
#
# COMPACT_ATOMS: atom_id res chain seq x y z
N MET A 1 8.48 -27.23 -40.09
CA MET A 1 7.52 -26.16 -39.78
C MET A 1 6.40 -26.79 -38.95
N ALA A 2 6.35 -26.54 -37.64
CA ALA A 2 5.27 -27.02 -36.79
C ALA A 2 4.42 -25.80 -36.41
N VAL A 3 3.19 -25.76 -36.92
CA VAL A 3 2.23 -24.69 -36.63
C VAL A 3 1.68 -24.95 -35.24
N SER A 4 1.99 -24.05 -34.31
CA SER A 4 1.43 -24.04 -32.97
C SER A 4 -0.05 -23.67 -33.08
N THR A 5 -0.94 -24.61 -32.78
CA THR A 5 -2.37 -24.32 -32.58
C THR A 5 -2.50 -23.43 -31.36
N ALA A 6 -2.77 -22.14 -31.59
CA ALA A 6 -3.25 -21.26 -30.53
C ALA A 6 -4.56 -21.85 -29.98
N LEU A 7 -4.51 -22.40 -28.77
CA LEU A 7 -5.70 -22.75 -28.01
C LEU A 7 -6.52 -21.47 -27.89
N MET A 8 -7.66 -21.39 -28.57
CA MET A 8 -8.65 -20.37 -28.22
C MET A 8 -9.04 -20.65 -26.77
N ALA A 9 -8.61 -19.77 -25.86
CA ALA A 9 -9.04 -19.84 -24.47
C ALA A 9 -10.57 -19.85 -24.47
N ALA A 10 -11.16 -20.88 -23.85
CA ALA A 10 -12.60 -20.94 -23.65
C ALA A 10 -13.08 -19.61 -23.05
N THR A 11 -14.24 -19.12 -23.48
CA THR A 11 -14.83 -17.91 -22.90
C THR A 11 -14.95 -18.12 -21.40
N PRO A 12 -14.27 -17.31 -20.56
CA PRO A 12 -14.26 -17.57 -19.13
C PRO A 12 -15.69 -17.47 -18.60
N SER A 13 -16.17 -18.54 -17.97
CA SER A 13 -17.44 -18.50 -17.27
C SER A 13 -17.28 -17.61 -16.04
N LEU A 14 -18.02 -16.52 -15.99
CA LEU A 14 -18.11 -15.68 -14.80
C LEU A 14 -19.18 -16.26 -13.87
N ASP A 15 -18.79 -16.47 -12.62
CA ASP A 15 -19.65 -16.95 -11.55
C ASP A 15 -19.71 -15.86 -10.47
N ASP A 16 -20.83 -15.15 -10.43
CA ASP A 16 -21.08 -14.06 -9.49
C ASP A 16 -21.04 -14.53 -8.03
N ALA A 17 -21.50 -15.76 -7.76
CA ALA A 17 -21.48 -16.33 -6.42
C ALA A 17 -20.03 -16.61 -5.97
N ARG A 18 -19.18 -17.09 -6.88
CA ARG A 18 -17.74 -17.23 -6.62
C ARG A 18 -17.10 -15.88 -6.32
N ILE A 19 -17.34 -14.87 -7.16
CA ILE A 19 -16.77 -13.52 -6.95
C ILE A 19 -17.22 -12.96 -5.61
N SER A 20 -18.51 -13.04 -5.29
CA SER A 20 -19.06 -12.55 -4.03
C SER A 20 -18.44 -13.24 -2.81
N ARG A 21 -18.24 -14.56 -2.87
CA ARG A 21 -17.57 -15.31 -1.81
C ARG A 21 -16.13 -14.85 -1.61
N ASP A 22 -15.37 -14.72 -2.68
CA ASP A 22 -13.95 -14.33 -2.60
C ASP A 22 -13.80 -12.90 -2.05
N VAL A 23 -14.71 -11.99 -2.43
CA VAL A 23 -14.78 -10.63 -1.86
C VAL A 23 -15.12 -10.66 -0.37
N LYS A 24 -16.12 -11.44 0.04
CA LYS A 24 -16.51 -11.56 1.45
C LYS A 24 -15.39 -12.09 2.33
N GLU A 25 -14.67 -13.10 1.84
CA GLU A 25 -13.54 -13.68 2.54
C GLU A 25 -12.43 -12.65 2.74
N LEU A 26 -11.92 -12.08 1.64
CA LEU A 26 -10.80 -11.12 1.66
C LEU A 26 -11.11 -9.80 2.35
N ALA A 27 -12.40 -9.42 2.45
CA ALA A 27 -12.83 -8.21 3.14
C ALA A 27 -13.17 -8.44 4.63
N SER A 28 -13.08 -9.68 5.12
CA SER A 28 -13.40 -9.99 6.51
C SER A 28 -12.34 -9.45 7.48
N ASP A 29 -12.76 -9.20 8.73
CA ASP A 29 -11.87 -8.73 9.81
C ASP A 29 -10.67 -9.65 10.03
N ALA A 30 -10.80 -10.94 9.69
CA ALA A 30 -9.71 -11.91 9.79
C ALA A 30 -8.48 -11.54 8.94
N TYR A 31 -8.64 -10.71 7.91
CA TYR A 31 -7.57 -10.26 7.02
C TYR A 31 -7.02 -8.86 7.39
N GLU A 32 -7.51 -8.22 8.45
CA GLU A 32 -6.94 -6.98 9.02
C GLU A 32 -6.82 -5.78 8.05
N GLY A 33 -7.49 -5.85 6.89
CA GLY A 33 -7.43 -4.85 5.85
C GLY A 33 -6.35 -5.12 4.79
N ARG A 34 -5.75 -4.05 4.26
CA ARG A 34 -4.79 -4.12 3.12
C ARG A 34 -3.46 -3.44 3.41
N GLY A 35 -3.16 -3.23 4.69
CA GLY A 35 -1.87 -2.69 5.11
C GLY A 35 -0.78 -3.74 4.93
N PRO A 36 0.38 -3.37 4.32
CA PRO A 36 1.52 -4.28 4.27
C PRO A 36 2.09 -4.53 5.66
N ALA A 37 2.82 -5.63 5.84
CA ALA A 37 3.45 -6.04 7.10
C ALA A 37 2.44 -6.21 8.27
N THR A 38 1.28 -6.79 7.97
CA THR A 38 0.24 -7.17 8.93
C THR A 38 0.08 -8.70 8.96
N ALA A 39 -0.53 -9.27 10.00
CA ALA A 39 -0.80 -10.71 10.02
C ALA A 39 -1.84 -11.12 8.95
N GLY A 40 -2.70 -10.18 8.55
CA GLY A 40 -3.61 -10.33 7.42
C GLY A 40 -2.93 -10.57 6.07
N GLU A 41 -1.70 -10.06 5.88
CA GLU A 41 -0.94 -10.24 4.64
C GLU A 41 -0.62 -11.72 4.39
N GLU A 42 -0.15 -12.46 5.41
CA GLU A 42 0.17 -13.88 5.30
C GLU A 42 -1.06 -14.71 4.88
N LYS A 43 -2.22 -14.41 5.47
CA LYS A 43 -3.50 -15.05 5.13
C LYS A 43 -3.91 -14.73 3.69
N THR A 44 -3.77 -13.47 3.27
CA THR A 44 -4.06 -13.02 1.91
C THR A 44 -3.21 -13.77 0.89
N ILE A 45 -1.89 -13.84 1.13
CA ILE A 45 -0.95 -14.55 0.25
C ILE A 45 -1.31 -16.03 0.14
N ALA A 46 -1.59 -16.68 1.27
CA ALA A 46 -1.98 -18.09 1.29
C ALA A 46 -3.29 -18.34 0.52
N TYR A 47 -4.30 -17.49 0.75
CA TYR A 47 -5.58 -17.57 0.05
C TYR A 47 -5.42 -17.41 -1.47
N LEU A 48 -4.75 -16.34 -1.92
CA LEU A 48 -4.56 -16.08 -3.36
C LEU A 48 -3.72 -17.17 -4.03
N SER A 49 -2.64 -17.62 -3.39
CA SER A 49 -1.80 -18.71 -3.92
C SER A 49 -2.62 -20.00 -4.11
N LYS A 50 -3.48 -20.33 -3.13
CA LYS A 50 -4.39 -21.48 -3.23
C LYS A 50 -5.41 -21.31 -4.36
N GLN A 51 -6.03 -20.14 -4.50
CA GLN A 51 -7.02 -19.88 -5.55
C GLN A 51 -6.39 -19.91 -6.95
N PHE A 52 -5.17 -19.37 -7.10
CA PHE A 52 -4.43 -19.44 -8.36
C PHE A 52 -4.01 -20.86 -8.72
N ALA A 53 -3.51 -21.64 -7.76
CA ALA A 53 -3.23 -23.05 -7.97
C ALA A 53 -4.48 -23.84 -8.39
N ALA A 54 -5.63 -23.60 -7.73
CA ALA A 54 -6.91 -24.22 -8.07
C ALA A 54 -7.41 -23.82 -9.46
N ALA A 55 -7.04 -22.63 -9.95
CA ALA A 55 -7.32 -22.17 -11.31
C ALA A 55 -6.30 -22.68 -12.35
N GLY A 56 -5.33 -23.51 -11.95
CA GLY A 56 -4.33 -24.13 -12.84
C GLY A 56 -3.10 -23.25 -13.13
N LEU A 57 -2.94 -22.12 -12.45
CA LEU A 57 -1.76 -21.28 -12.60
C LEU A 57 -0.54 -21.94 -11.93
N GLN A 58 0.64 -21.55 -12.41
CA GLN A 58 1.93 -21.90 -11.80
C GLN A 58 2.52 -20.66 -11.11
N PRO A 59 3.34 -20.84 -10.07
CA PRO A 59 4.05 -19.72 -9.45
C PRO A 59 4.98 -19.03 -10.45
N GLY A 60 5.03 -17.70 -10.41
CA GLY A 60 5.79 -16.87 -11.35
C GLY A 60 6.73 -15.84 -10.70
N GLY A 61 6.82 -15.84 -9.38
CA GLY A 61 7.61 -14.88 -8.61
C GLY A 61 9.11 -15.19 -8.56
N ASP A 62 9.72 -14.89 -7.42
CA ASP A 62 11.18 -15.02 -7.24
C ASP A 62 11.65 -16.47 -7.42
N LEU A 63 12.90 -16.65 -7.85
CA LEU A 63 13.50 -17.98 -8.02
C LEU A 63 14.21 -18.40 -6.72
N THR A 64 13.67 -19.42 -6.05
CA THR A 64 14.21 -19.97 -4.81
C THR A 64 14.56 -21.44 -5.03
N ASN A 65 15.82 -21.82 -4.87
CA ASN A 65 16.32 -23.19 -5.06
C ASN A 65 15.88 -23.81 -6.41
N GLY A 66 15.92 -23.02 -7.49
CA GLY A 66 15.55 -23.45 -8.84
C GLY A 66 14.05 -23.57 -9.10
N LYS A 67 13.17 -23.16 -8.17
CA LYS A 67 11.71 -23.15 -8.34
C LYS A 67 11.15 -21.74 -8.19
N ARG A 68 10.12 -21.40 -8.97
CA ARG A 68 9.43 -20.12 -8.87
C ARG A 68 8.55 -20.10 -7.61
N ALA A 69 8.61 -19.01 -6.86
CA ALA A 69 7.74 -18.74 -5.72
C ALA A 69 6.40 -18.13 -6.18
N TRP A 70 5.38 -18.17 -5.32
CA TRP A 70 4.09 -17.53 -5.57
C TRP A 70 4.14 -16.01 -5.44
N THR A 71 5.18 -15.48 -4.79
CA THR A 71 5.34 -14.06 -4.49
C THR A 71 6.63 -13.50 -5.07
N GLN A 72 6.63 -12.19 -5.29
CA GLN A 72 7.81 -11.41 -5.63
C GLN A 72 8.07 -10.43 -4.49
N ALA A 73 9.29 -10.39 -3.98
CA ALA A 73 9.68 -9.44 -2.94
C ALA A 73 9.68 -8.01 -3.50
N VAL A 74 9.00 -7.11 -2.78
CA VAL A 74 9.03 -5.66 -3.05
C VAL A 74 9.57 -4.94 -1.82
N PRO A 75 10.48 -3.96 -1.99
CA PRO A 75 11.00 -3.21 -0.85
C PRO A 75 9.90 -2.33 -0.27
N LEU A 76 9.61 -2.51 1.02
CA LEU A 76 8.68 -1.68 1.76
C LEU A 76 9.45 -0.73 2.67
N ARG A 77 9.04 0.54 2.69
CA ARG A 77 9.55 1.54 3.64
C ARG A 77 8.42 2.00 4.53
N ARG A 78 8.66 2.00 5.83
CA ARG A 78 7.76 2.54 6.84
C ARG A 78 8.50 3.63 7.60
N ALA A 79 7.84 4.78 7.77
CA ALA A 79 8.32 5.86 8.61
C ALA A 79 7.14 6.34 9.45
N ASP A 80 7.38 6.46 10.75
CA ASP A 80 6.42 6.92 11.73
C ASP A 80 7.01 8.09 12.51
N ILE A 81 6.15 9.00 12.99
CA ILE A 81 6.56 10.04 13.94
C ILE A 81 6.45 9.43 15.34
N VAL A 82 7.56 9.37 16.05
CA VAL A 82 7.59 8.92 17.45
C VAL A 82 7.41 10.13 18.35
N GLY A 83 6.38 10.12 19.20
CA GLY A 83 6.01 11.23 20.08
C GLY A 83 5.14 12.30 19.41
N THR A 84 5.01 13.46 20.06
CA THR A 84 4.21 14.59 19.55
C THR A 84 5.12 15.63 18.91
N PRO A 85 4.97 15.94 17.61
CA PRO A 85 5.77 16.98 16.97
C PRO A 85 5.35 18.36 17.46
N THR A 86 6.33 19.24 17.68
CA THR A 86 6.09 20.65 18.00
C THR A 86 6.20 21.47 16.73
N ILE A 87 5.12 22.14 16.33
CA ILE A 87 5.09 22.96 15.12
C ILE A 87 4.64 24.37 15.47
N ALA A 88 5.38 25.36 14.97
CA ALA A 88 4.94 26.76 14.98
C ALA A 88 5.29 27.43 13.66
N VAL A 89 4.40 28.31 13.20
CA VAL A 89 4.65 29.22 12.08
C VAL A 89 4.81 30.63 12.60
N GLN A 90 5.79 31.35 12.07
CA GLN A 90 5.99 32.76 12.41
C GLN A 90 5.09 33.62 11.51
N ASN A 91 4.24 34.45 12.11
CA ASN A 91 3.45 35.45 11.39
C ASN A 91 3.66 36.81 12.06
N ALA A 92 4.12 37.81 11.30
CA ALA A 92 4.41 39.16 11.80
C ALA A 92 5.26 39.18 13.10
N GLY A 93 6.27 38.30 13.18
CA GLY A 93 7.16 38.18 14.34
C GLY A 93 6.59 37.44 15.55
N LYS A 94 5.35 36.93 15.47
CA LYS A 94 4.71 36.15 16.55
C LYS A 94 4.65 34.67 16.20
N PRO A 95 5.02 33.76 17.12
CA PRO A 95 4.81 32.34 16.93
C PRO A 95 3.33 31.99 17.02
N HIS A 96 2.85 31.23 16.06
CA HIS A 96 1.55 30.59 16.07
C HIS A 96 1.76 29.07 16.06
N ALA A 97 1.49 28.43 17.20
CA ALA A 97 1.61 26.99 17.33
C ALA A 97 0.47 26.29 16.56
N LEU A 98 0.81 25.18 15.90
CA LEU A 98 -0.14 24.37 15.14
C LEU A 98 -0.25 22.97 15.73
N THR A 99 -1.48 22.49 15.83
CA THR A 99 -1.81 21.16 16.37
C THR A 99 -1.78 20.12 15.25
N GLN A 100 -0.88 19.14 15.37
CA GLN A 100 -0.81 17.99 14.47
C GLN A 100 -2.14 17.22 14.41
N GLY A 101 -2.60 16.89 13.20
CA GLY A 101 -3.85 16.18 12.93
C GLY A 101 -5.12 17.05 12.99
N LYS A 102 -5.03 18.31 13.44
CA LYS A 102 -6.16 19.25 13.46
C LYS A 102 -5.95 20.45 12.54
N GLU A 103 -4.81 21.12 12.70
CA GLU A 103 -4.48 22.35 11.97
C GLU A 103 -3.40 22.10 10.93
N ILE A 104 -2.57 21.07 11.13
CA ILE A 104 -1.52 20.65 10.20
C ILE A 104 -1.38 19.14 10.17
N ALA A 105 -0.92 18.59 9.05
CA ALA A 105 -0.58 17.18 8.89
C ALA A 105 0.87 17.00 8.42
N ILE A 106 1.80 16.95 9.37
CA ILE A 106 3.18 16.57 9.13
C ILE A 106 3.28 15.05 8.96
N ARG A 107 4.07 14.59 7.99
CA ARG A 107 4.40 13.17 7.79
C ARG A 107 5.85 12.93 8.17
N ALA A 108 6.17 11.72 8.61
CA ALA A 108 7.55 11.31 8.86
C ALA A 108 8.38 11.43 7.58
N ALA A 109 9.64 11.81 7.73
CA ALA A 109 10.58 11.84 6.61
C ALA A 109 10.86 10.41 6.13
N LEU A 110 10.95 10.22 4.81
CA LEU A 110 11.20 8.92 4.17
C LEU A 110 12.67 8.75 3.77
N ASP A 111 13.56 9.60 4.25
CA ASP A 111 15.00 9.63 3.92
C ASP A 111 15.87 8.82 4.91
N GLY A 112 15.27 8.26 5.96
CA GLY A 112 15.98 7.50 7.00
C GLY A 112 16.46 8.34 8.19
N SER A 113 16.15 9.65 8.20
CA SER A 113 16.47 10.53 9.32
C SER A 113 15.72 10.12 10.59
N SER A 114 16.45 10.00 11.71
CA SER A 114 15.85 9.70 13.03
C SER A 114 15.33 10.94 13.77
N LYS A 115 15.70 12.14 13.32
CA LYS A 115 15.24 13.43 13.82
C LYS A 115 15.15 14.43 12.66
N VAL A 116 14.08 15.22 12.64
CA VAL A 116 13.93 16.39 11.77
C VAL A 116 13.82 17.63 12.66
N ASP A 117 14.67 18.62 12.41
CA ASP A 117 14.69 19.89 13.13
C ASP A 117 14.79 21.03 12.11
N ILE A 118 13.76 21.85 12.01
CA ILE A 118 13.65 22.92 11.04
C ILE A 118 13.47 24.22 11.81
N ALA A 119 14.48 25.08 11.78
CA ALA A 119 14.47 26.37 12.46
C ALA A 119 14.50 27.51 11.43
N ASN A 120 13.59 28.48 11.58
CA ASN A 120 13.58 29.73 10.81
C ASN A 120 13.61 29.55 9.28
N ALA A 121 13.00 28.49 8.77
CA ALA A 121 12.91 28.26 7.33
C ALA A 121 11.79 29.11 6.69
N PRO A 122 12.01 29.66 5.49
CA PRO A 122 10.93 30.29 4.72
C PRO A 122 9.80 29.32 4.44
N LEU A 123 8.56 29.76 4.63
CA LEU A 123 7.36 28.98 4.28
C LEU A 123 6.87 29.40 2.89
N VAL A 124 6.68 28.42 2.02
CA VAL A 124 6.11 28.61 0.68
C VAL A 124 4.85 27.78 0.56
N PHE A 125 3.77 28.39 0.08
CA PHE A 125 2.56 27.66 -0.27
C PHE A 125 2.73 27.01 -1.65
N VAL A 126 2.53 25.69 -1.72
CA VAL A 126 2.56 24.93 -2.98
C VAL A 126 1.22 24.23 -3.12
N GLY A 127 0.42 24.69 -4.08
CA GLY A 127 -0.89 24.14 -4.36
C GLY A 127 -1.64 24.99 -5.38
N TYR A 128 -2.78 24.49 -5.83
CA TYR A 128 -3.73 25.26 -6.62
C TYR A 128 -5.00 25.45 -5.80
N GLY A 129 -5.55 26.66 -5.80
CA GLY A 129 -6.86 26.90 -5.22
C GLY A 129 -7.92 26.22 -6.08
N VAL A 130 -8.73 25.34 -5.50
CA VAL A 130 -9.95 24.83 -6.15
C VAL A 130 -11.06 25.85 -5.95
N LYS A 131 -11.58 26.44 -7.04
CA LYS A 131 -12.81 27.23 -7.00
C LYS A 131 -13.99 26.26 -7.07
N ALA A 132 -14.51 25.86 -5.92
CA ALA A 132 -15.75 25.09 -5.84
C ALA A 132 -16.95 26.04 -6.05
N PRO A 133 -17.97 25.66 -6.84
CA PRO A 133 -19.25 26.38 -6.90
C PRO A 133 -20.03 26.27 -5.58
#